data_AF-A0A850JWD3-F1
#
_entry.id   AF-A0A850JWD3-F1
#
_cell.length_a   1.000
_cell.length_b   1.000
_cell.length_c   1.000
_cell.angle_alpha   90.00
_cell.angle_beta   90.00
_cell.angle_gamma   90.00
#
_symmetry.space_group_name_H-M   'P 1'
#
loop_
_entity.id
_entity.type
_entity.pdbx_description
1 polymer ?
#
loop_
_entity_poly.entity_id
_entity_poly.type
_entity_poly.pdbx_seq_one_letter_code
_entity_poly.pdbx_strand_id
1 'polypeptide(L)'
;MGALQKPVEEQIELAINSNDFDILWELHKSPYMNVRRAVARNSHIDSKIANNLISDPVFNVSYMAKMSLKADNDREFKAALTDCVLCEKCELGIDCLECEREKNKMLNY
;
A
#
# COMPACT_ATOMS: atom_id res chain seq x y z
N MET A 1 -13.98 19.60 -4.08
CA MET A 1 -12.72 19.13 -4.68
C MET A 1 -12.60 17.66 -4.37
N GLY A 2 -12.29 16.82 -5.36
CA GLY A 2 -12.08 15.38 -5.16
C GLY A 2 -10.82 15.12 -4.33
N ALA A 3 -10.70 13.93 -3.73
CA ALA A 3 -9.55 13.56 -2.93
C ALA A 3 -8.24 13.65 -3.73
N LEU A 4 -8.26 13.34 -5.03
CA LEU A 4 -7.08 13.39 -5.91
C LEU A 4 -6.60 14.81 -6.26
N GLN A 5 -7.42 15.84 -6.00
CA GLN A 5 -7.07 17.24 -6.28
C GLN A 5 -6.29 17.88 -5.13
N LYS A 6 -6.17 17.18 -4.00
CA LYS A 6 -5.45 17.63 -2.81
C LYS A 6 -3.94 17.43 -2.98
N PRO A 7 -3.09 18.15 -2.21
CA PRO A 7 -1.67 17.87 -2.12
C PRO A 7 -1.39 16.40 -1.77
N VAL A 8 -0.22 15.89 -2.17
CA VAL A 8 0.11 14.45 -2.03
C VAL A 8 0.10 14.03 -0.56
N GLU A 9 0.60 14.87 0.32
CA GLU A 9 0.63 14.64 1.77
C GLU A 9 -0.79 14.46 2.31
N GLU A 10 -1.72 15.34 1.92
CA GLU A 10 -3.12 15.26 2.32
C GLU A 10 -3.82 14.04 1.70
N GLN A 11 -3.45 13.63 0.48
CA GLN A 11 -3.93 12.38 -0.10
C GLN A 11 -3.48 11.16 0.70
N ILE A 12 -2.22 11.15 1.16
CA ILE A 12 -1.69 10.06 2.00
C ILE A 12 -2.41 10.05 3.35
N GLU A 13 -2.60 11.20 3.99
CA GLU A 13 -3.34 11.30 5.26
C GLU A 13 -4.77 10.79 5.13
N LEU A 14 -5.46 11.13 4.04
CA LEU A 14 -6.79 10.60 3.74
C LEU A 14 -6.76 9.09 3.49
N ALA A 15 -5.79 8.60 2.71
CA ALA A 15 -5.65 7.18 2.42
C ALA A 15 -5.39 6.35 3.70
N ILE A 16 -4.68 6.90 4.68
CA ILE A 16 -4.39 6.23 5.97
C ILE A 16 -5.62 6.25 6.89
N ASN A 17 -6.28 7.40 7.03
CA ASN A 17 -7.25 7.62 8.11
C ASN A 17 -8.71 7.44 7.69
N SER A 18 -9.01 7.48 6.39
CA SER A 18 -10.39 7.39 5.91
C SER A 18 -10.98 6.00 6.13
N ASN A 19 -12.25 5.96 6.48
CA ASN A 19 -13.12 4.79 6.42
C ASN A 19 -14.19 4.90 5.32
N ASP A 20 -14.18 6.01 4.57
CA ASP A 20 -15.10 6.28 3.48
C ASP A 20 -14.64 5.52 2.23
N PHE A 21 -15.51 4.64 1.74
CA PHE A 21 -15.25 3.82 0.56
C PHE A 21 -15.00 4.66 -0.69
N ASP A 22 -15.78 5.73 -0.93
CA ASP A 22 -15.67 6.54 -2.15
C ASP A 22 -14.34 7.31 -2.16
N ILE A 23 -13.90 7.80 -1.00
CA ILE A 23 -12.57 8.41 -0.86
C ILE A 23 -11.47 7.39 -1.18
N LEU A 24 -11.52 6.19 -0.59
CA LEU A 24 -10.53 5.14 -0.85
C LEU A 24 -10.58 4.65 -2.30
N TRP A 25 -11.77 4.60 -2.90
CA TRP A 25 -11.99 4.28 -4.30
C TRP A 25 -11.45 5.35 -5.25
N GLU A 26 -11.45 6.61 -4.86
CA GLU A 26 -10.80 7.67 -5.64
C GLU A 26 -9.27 7.54 -5.52
N LEU A 27 -8.75 7.42 -4.29
CA LEU A 27 -7.32 7.44 -3.99
C LEU A 27 -6.56 6.22 -4.50
N HIS A 28 -7.18 5.04 -4.64
CA HIS A 28 -6.50 3.86 -5.21
C HIS A 28 -6.03 4.08 -6.65
N LYS A 29 -6.56 5.09 -7.34
CA LYS A 29 -6.18 5.49 -8.71
C LYS A 29 -5.15 6.61 -8.76
N SER A 30 -4.65 7.06 -7.60
CA SER A 30 -3.70 8.17 -7.53
C SER A 30 -2.47 7.91 -8.40
N PRO A 31 -1.96 8.91 -9.14
CA PRO A 31 -0.71 8.73 -9.90
C PRO A 31 0.49 8.47 -8.98
N TYR A 32 0.39 8.87 -7.71
CA TYR A 32 1.45 8.72 -6.72
C TYR A 32 1.41 7.33 -6.07
N MET A 33 2.50 6.59 -6.22
CA MET A 33 2.68 5.25 -5.64
C MET A 33 2.41 5.22 -4.13
N ASN A 34 2.90 6.22 -3.40
CA ASN A 34 2.82 6.28 -1.94
C ASN A 34 1.35 6.36 -1.48
N VAL A 35 0.52 7.13 -2.20
CA VAL A 35 -0.92 7.20 -1.94
C VAL A 35 -1.57 5.83 -2.16
N ARG A 36 -1.29 5.17 -3.29
CA ARG A 36 -1.87 3.85 -3.58
C ARG A 36 -1.42 2.78 -2.58
N ARG A 37 -0.16 2.83 -2.11
CA ARG A 37 0.35 1.93 -1.06
C ARG A 37 -0.37 2.18 0.27
N ALA A 38 -0.59 3.44 0.65
CA ALA A 38 -1.35 3.80 1.84
C ALA A 38 -2.78 3.24 1.77
N VAL A 39 -3.45 3.38 0.61
CA VAL A 39 -4.78 2.77 0.40
C VAL A 39 -4.70 1.24 0.56
N ALA A 40 -3.70 0.58 -0.03
CA ALA A 40 -3.54 -0.87 0.09
C ALA A 40 -3.38 -1.39 1.53
N ARG A 41 -2.86 -0.56 2.44
CA ARG A 41 -2.71 -0.87 3.87
C ARG A 41 -3.93 -0.53 4.71
N ASN A 42 -4.87 0.26 4.19
CA ASN A 42 -6.00 0.74 4.96
C ASN A 42 -6.95 -0.42 5.33
N SER A 43 -7.25 -0.56 6.62
CA SER A 43 -8.09 -1.62 7.18
C SER A 43 -9.57 -1.53 6.77
N HIS A 44 -10.00 -0.49 6.06
CA HIS A 44 -11.36 -0.26 5.58
C HIS A 44 -11.55 -0.48 4.07
N ILE A 45 -10.48 -0.79 3.30
CA ILE A 45 -10.69 -1.20 1.89
C ILE A 45 -11.49 -2.49 1.81
N ASP A 46 -12.17 -2.73 0.68
CA ASP A 46 -12.86 -3.98 0.40
C ASP A 46 -12.08 -4.83 -0.63
N SER A 47 -12.66 -5.97 -1.01
CA SER A 47 -12.06 -6.83 -2.03
C SER A 47 -11.99 -6.18 -3.40
N LYS A 48 -12.92 -5.27 -3.73
CA LYS A 48 -12.90 -4.55 -5.01
C LYS A 48 -11.68 -3.66 -5.13
N ILE A 49 -11.36 -2.86 -4.11
CA ILE A 49 -10.14 -2.04 -4.08
C ILE A 49 -8.91 -2.93 -4.04
N ALA A 50 -8.89 -3.95 -3.17
CA ALA A 50 -7.74 -4.84 -3.01
C ALA A 50 -7.41 -5.60 -4.32
N ASN A 51 -8.42 -6.07 -5.06
CA ASN A 51 -8.25 -6.73 -6.36
C ASN A 51 -7.69 -5.80 -7.45
N ASN A 52 -7.98 -4.50 -7.39
CA ASN A 52 -7.34 -3.54 -8.30
C ASN A 52 -5.87 -3.34 -7.92
N LEU A 53 -5.60 -3.14 -6.63
CA LEU A 53 -4.25 -2.85 -6.14
C LEU A 53 -3.32 -4.06 -6.18
N ILE A 54 -3.80 -5.30 -6.10
CA ILE A 54 -2.95 -6.48 -6.25
C ILE A 54 -2.33 -6.57 -7.66
N SER A 55 -3.01 -5.99 -8.65
CA SER A 55 -2.51 -5.89 -10.03
C SER A 55 -1.70 -4.62 -10.30
N ASP A 56 -1.40 -3.81 -9.27
CA ASP A 56 -0.64 -2.56 -9.42
C ASP A 56 0.74 -2.83 -10.06
N PRO A 57 1.17 -2.01 -11.03
CA PRO A 57 2.47 -2.19 -11.67
C PRO A 57 3.65 -2.08 -10.69
N VAL A 58 3.47 -1.39 -9.57
CA VAL A 58 4.48 -1.26 -8.52
C VAL A 58 4.36 -2.41 -7.52
N PHE A 59 5.47 -3.13 -7.34
CA PHE A 59 5.52 -4.27 -6.40
C PHE A 59 5.25 -3.85 -4.95
N ASN A 60 5.72 -2.68 -4.51
CA ASN A 60 5.43 -2.16 -3.18
C ASN A 60 3.91 -2.04 -2.92
N VAL A 61 3.15 -1.55 -3.89
CA VAL A 61 1.69 -1.38 -3.73
C VAL A 61 1.00 -2.73 -3.75
N SER A 62 1.27 -3.52 -4.80
CA SER A 62 0.64 -4.83 -4.99
C SER A 62 0.96 -5.85 -3.89
N TYR A 63 2.15 -5.78 -3.30
CA TYR A 63 2.50 -6.60 -2.15
C TYR A 63 1.67 -6.25 -0.93
N MET A 64 1.49 -4.95 -0.62
CA MET A 64 0.64 -4.52 0.50
C MET A 64 -0.82 -4.92 0.28
N ALA A 65 -1.32 -4.83 -0.96
CA ALA A 65 -2.66 -5.30 -1.30
C ALA A 65 -2.82 -6.80 -1.07
N LYS A 66 -1.82 -7.63 -1.44
CA LYS A 66 -1.80 -9.06 -1.12
C LYS A 66 -1.82 -9.31 0.39
N MET A 67 -1.03 -8.56 1.16
CA MET A 67 -0.95 -8.71 2.62
C MET A 67 -2.20 -8.24 3.36
N SER A 68 -3.07 -7.44 2.75
CA SER A 68 -4.36 -7.06 3.34
C SER A 68 -5.32 -8.23 3.54
N LEU A 69 -5.09 -9.37 2.85
CA LEU A 69 -5.96 -10.56 2.81
C LEU A 69 -7.41 -10.28 2.35
N LYS A 70 -7.64 -9.14 1.71
CA LYS A 70 -8.95 -8.74 1.20
C LYS A 70 -9.12 -8.99 -0.29
N ALA A 71 -8.02 -9.16 -1.03
CA ALA A 71 -8.09 -9.51 -2.43
C ALA A 71 -8.58 -10.96 -2.57
N ASP A 72 -9.50 -11.18 -3.52
CA ASP A 72 -9.99 -12.53 -3.87
C ASP A 72 -8.98 -13.26 -4.77
N ASN A 73 -8.14 -12.47 -5.46
CA ASN A 73 -7.10 -12.97 -6.34
C ASN A 73 -5.77 -12.97 -5.61
N ASP A 74 -4.90 -13.91 -5.95
CA ASP A 74 -3.51 -13.91 -5.48
C ASP A 74 -2.56 -13.49 -6.60
N ARG A 75 -1.50 -12.78 -6.23
CA ARG A 75 -0.39 -12.45 -7.11
C ARG A 75 0.87 -13.18 -6.66
N GLU A 76 1.45 -13.92 -7.58
CA GLU A 76 2.73 -14.57 -7.37
C GLU A 76 3.88 -13.57 -7.54
N PHE A 77 4.77 -13.50 -6.55
CA PHE A 77 5.99 -12.70 -6.60
C PHE A 77 7.18 -13.63 -6.83
N LYS A 78 7.52 -13.88 -8.10
CA LYS A 78 8.54 -14.86 -8.51
C LYS A 78 9.99 -14.43 -8.24
N ALA A 79 10.21 -13.14 -7.97
CA ALA A 79 11.53 -12.59 -7.68
C ALA A 79 11.69 -12.36 -6.18
N ALA A 80 12.95 -12.37 -5.71
CA ALA A 80 13.26 -11.95 -4.35
C ALA A 80 12.76 -10.51 -4.13
N LEU A 81 11.91 -10.34 -3.12
CA LEU A 81 11.37 -9.03 -2.77
C LEU A 81 12.47 -8.16 -2.15
N THR A 82 12.53 -6.91 -2.59
CA THR A 82 13.47 -5.94 -2.04
C THR A 82 12.99 -5.44 -0.68
N ASP A 83 13.91 -4.89 0.11
CA ASP A 83 13.58 -4.37 1.44
C ASP A 83 12.53 -3.26 1.37
N CYS A 84 12.51 -2.47 0.28
CA CYS A 84 11.48 -1.45 0.07
C CYS A 84 10.08 -2.03 -0.16
N VAL A 85 9.95 -3.20 -0.82
CA VAL A 85 8.64 -3.86 -1.00
C VAL A 85 8.07 -4.26 0.35
N LEU A 86 8.92 -4.85 1.20
CA LEU A 86 8.59 -5.39 2.51
C LEU A 86 8.48 -4.32 3.62
N CYS A 87 8.85 -3.07 3.33
CA CYS A 87 9.03 -2.03 4.33
C CYS A 87 7.76 -1.65 5.08
N GLU A 88 7.78 -1.68 6.41
CA GLU A 88 6.60 -1.30 7.21
C GLU A 88 6.49 0.21 7.48
N LYS A 89 7.50 1.00 7.10
CA LYS A 89 7.49 2.47 7.27
C LYS A 89 6.24 3.11 6.62
N CYS A 90 5.79 4.19 7.23
CA CYS A 90 4.66 4.99 6.76
C CYS A 90 4.97 5.65 5.40
N GLU A 91 3.93 5.87 4.61
CA GLU A 91 4.02 6.41 3.25
C GLU A 91 4.33 7.91 3.21
N LEU A 92 4.17 8.62 4.34
CA LEU A 92 4.66 9.98 4.54
C LEU A 92 6.19 9.96 4.59
N GLY A 93 6.82 10.27 3.46
CA GLY A 93 8.27 10.37 3.35
C GLY A 93 8.99 9.03 3.27
N ILE A 94 8.36 7.99 2.70
CA ILE A 94 9.04 6.69 2.52
C ILE A 94 10.30 6.86 1.66
N ASP A 95 11.46 6.64 2.28
CA ASP A 95 12.74 6.47 1.60
C ASP A 95 13.12 4.99 1.64
N CYS A 96 13.15 4.36 0.46
CA CYS A 96 13.54 2.96 0.30
C CYS A 96 14.95 2.67 0.84
N LEU A 97 15.83 3.66 0.91
CA LEU A 97 17.19 3.51 1.43
C LEU A 97 17.23 3.34 2.94
N GLU A 98 16.22 3.88 3.63
CA GLU A 98 16.11 3.76 5.08
C GLU A 98 15.22 2.58 5.52
N CYS A 99 14.71 1.79 4.58
CA CYS A 99 14.02 0.55 4.86
C CYS A 99 15.07 -0.53 5.15
N GLU A 100 15.76 -0.41 6.29
CA GLU A 100 16.65 -1.45 6.77
C GLU A 100 15.84 -2.61 7.33
N ARG A 101 16.19 -3.84 6.96
CA ARG A 101 15.75 -5.03 7.70
C ARG A 101 16.19 -4.86 9.15
N GLU A 102 15.27 -4.99 10.11
CA GLU A 102 15.63 -5.69 11.33
C GLU A 102 16.03 -7.13 10.94
N LYS A 103 17.28 -7.32 10.50
CA LYS A 103 17.87 -8.65 10.45
C LYS A 103 17.96 -9.10 11.90
N ASN A 104 17.05 -9.99 12.30
CA ASN A 104 17.00 -10.81 13.52
C ASN A 104 15.93 -10.42 14.55
N LYS A 105 14.75 -11.05 14.40
CA LYS A 105 13.86 -11.62 15.44
C LYS A 105 12.65 -12.15 14.66
N MET A 106 12.40 -13.43 14.40
CA MET A 106 12.66 -14.64 15.17
C MET A 106 12.71 -15.84 14.19
N LEU A 107 13.88 -16.46 14.04
CA LEU A 107 13.96 -17.92 13.91
C LEU A 107 14.69 -18.36 15.17
N ASN A 108 13.96 -18.47 16.26
CA ASN A 108 14.39 -19.21 17.43
C ASN A 108 13.18 -20.01 17.93
N TYR A 109 13.43 -21.32 18.01
CA TYR A 109 12.58 -22.45 18.40
C TYR A 109 11.72 -23.07 17.29
#